data_AF-A0A752KGT9-F1
#
_entry.id   AF-A0A752KGT9-F1
#
_cell.length_a   1.000
_cell.length_b   1.000
_cell.length_c   1.000
_cell.angle_alpha   90.00
_cell.angle_beta   90.00
_cell.angle_gamma   90.00
#
_symmetry.space_group_name_H-M   'P 1'
#
loop_
_entity.id
_entity.type
_entity.pdbx_description
1 polymer ?
#
loop_
_entity_poly.entity_id
_entity_poly.type
_entity_poly.pdbx_seq_one_letter_code
_entity_poly.pdbx_strand_id
1 'polypeptide(L)'
;MVYISQFEASDIDSDDIDLRFEVDGVETGTTVSIVDECSHAAQIITALLDELEHYKSREERVTKLVMDNSTSWDALYKKLEAAEKRIAEQSAIVAAAEKLVRCKGRYHSELNYRALAKLFGVITPDLPPLEHENVHYADAAEVEITALRQRIAELEAREVTLPPTFWYEHDDLSRDIPVLDKRLVKKAIRAAGIKVKES
;
A
#
# COMPACT_ATOMS: atom_id res chain seq x y z
N MET A 1 65.84 38.53 -23.39
CA MET A 1 64.65 38.76 -24.24
C MET A 1 64.96 39.99 -25.06
N VAL A 2 65.19 39.83 -26.36
CA VAL A 2 65.53 40.95 -27.26
C VAL A 2 64.22 41.58 -27.69
N TYR A 3 63.96 42.83 -27.27
CA TYR A 3 62.81 43.59 -27.73
C TYR A 3 63.09 44.11 -29.14
N ILE A 4 62.11 43.96 -30.05
CA ILE A 4 62.23 44.35 -31.45
C ILE A 4 62.16 45.88 -31.61
N SER A 5 61.47 46.58 -30.70
CA SER A 5 61.58 48.02 -30.44
C SER A 5 60.93 48.34 -29.09
N GLN A 6 61.21 49.52 -28.54
CA GLN A 6 60.56 50.06 -27.33
C GLN A 6 60.21 51.52 -27.61
N PHE A 7 58.96 51.92 -27.35
CA PHE A 7 58.46 53.29 -27.45
C PHE A 7 58.24 53.84 -26.03
N GLU A 8 58.59 55.11 -25.78
CA GLU A 8 58.18 55.79 -24.56
C GLU A 8 56.75 56.33 -24.71
N ALA A 9 56.03 56.51 -23.60
CA ALA A 9 54.64 56.98 -23.66
C ALA A 9 54.50 58.38 -24.30
N SER A 10 55.58 59.17 -24.30
CA SER A 10 55.67 60.46 -24.99
C SER A 10 55.82 60.36 -26.51
N ASP A 11 56.17 59.19 -27.04
CA ASP A 11 56.45 58.96 -28.46
C ASP A 11 55.21 58.53 -29.25
N ILE A 12 54.06 58.39 -28.58
CA ILE A 12 52.78 58.01 -29.17
C ILE A 12 51.95 59.28 -29.37
N ASP A 13 51.89 59.79 -30.60
CA ASP A 13 51.13 60.98 -30.98
C ASP A 13 49.85 60.67 -31.78
N SER A 14 49.66 59.41 -32.17
CA SER A 14 48.52 58.92 -32.95
C SER A 14 48.05 57.56 -32.42
N ASP A 15 46.75 57.30 -32.57
CA ASP A 15 46.08 56.03 -32.25
C ASP A 15 46.20 54.97 -33.37
N ASP A 16 46.79 55.35 -34.50
CA ASP A 16 47.04 54.47 -35.65
C ASP A 16 48.46 53.86 -35.58
N ILE A 17 48.53 52.53 -35.63
CA ILE A 17 49.78 51.79 -35.80
C ILE A 17 49.94 51.47 -37.28
N ASP A 18 51.02 51.97 -37.87
CA ASP A 18 51.37 51.64 -39.24
C ASP A 18 52.22 50.38 -39.33
N LEU A 19 51.61 49.27 -39.76
CA LEU A 19 52.29 47.99 -39.89
C LEU A 19 52.74 47.80 -41.33
N ARG A 20 54.05 47.84 -41.58
CA ARG A 20 54.62 47.58 -42.91
C ARG A 20 55.27 46.21 -42.94
N PHE A 21 54.77 45.36 -43.82
CA PHE A 21 55.32 44.03 -44.07
C PHE A 21 55.61 43.89 -45.55
N GLU A 22 56.71 43.23 -45.87
CA GLU A 22 57.06 42.86 -47.23
C GLU A 22 57.10 41.34 -47.32
N VAL A 23 56.25 40.77 -48.18
CA VAL A 23 56.21 39.33 -48.45
C VAL A 23 56.44 39.15 -49.94
N ASP A 24 57.46 38.37 -50.30
CA ASP A 24 57.85 38.10 -51.69
C ASP A 24 58.03 39.36 -52.58
N GLY A 25 58.55 40.45 -51.99
CA GLY A 25 58.79 41.70 -52.70
C GLY A 25 57.57 42.60 -52.86
N VAL A 26 56.43 42.24 -52.26
CA VAL A 26 55.19 43.02 -52.29
C VAL A 26 54.92 43.62 -50.91
N GLU A 27 54.67 44.93 -50.86
CA GLU A 27 54.25 45.63 -49.64
C GLU A 27 52.81 45.25 -49.30
N THR A 28 52.65 44.54 -48.19
CA THR A 28 51.35 44.09 -47.66
C THR A 28 51.02 44.79 -46.34
N GLY A 29 51.60 45.97 -46.12
CA GLY A 29 51.36 46.73 -44.90
C GLY A 29 49.94 47.25 -44.78
N THR A 30 49.47 47.45 -43.54
CA THR A 30 48.19 48.09 -43.23
C THR A 30 48.32 48.97 -42.01
N THR A 31 47.48 50.00 -41.93
CA THR A 31 47.35 50.83 -40.73
C THR A 31 46.19 50.29 -39.89
N VAL A 32 46.37 50.26 -38.57
CA VAL A 32 45.50 49.60 -37.59
C VAL A 32 45.22 50.60 -36.46
N SER A 33 43.96 50.96 -36.22
CA SER A 33 43.58 51.98 -35.23
C SER A 33 43.26 51.32 -33.90
N ILE A 34 44.17 51.46 -32.92
CA ILE A 34 44.08 50.81 -31.61
C ILE A 34 42.69 51.04 -30.99
N VAL A 35 42.13 52.23 -31.15
CA VAL A 35 40.82 52.61 -30.61
C VAL A 35 39.69 51.83 -31.29
N ASP A 36 39.71 51.73 -32.63
CA ASP A 36 38.69 51.00 -33.39
C ASP A 36 38.76 49.50 -33.10
N GLU A 37 39.96 48.89 -33.05
CA GLU A 37 40.04 47.46 -32.70
C GLU A 37 39.68 47.20 -31.24
N CYS A 38 40.04 48.09 -30.31
CA CYS A 38 39.57 47.99 -28.91
C CYS A 38 38.05 48.10 -28.83
N SER A 39 37.44 49.01 -29.59
CA SER A 39 36.00 49.18 -29.67
C SER A 39 35.31 47.94 -30.26
N HIS A 40 35.86 47.39 -31.33
CA HIS A 40 35.34 46.17 -31.95
C HIS A 40 35.46 44.96 -31.01
N ALA A 41 36.61 44.81 -30.34
CA ALA A 41 36.81 43.77 -29.33
C ALA A 41 35.81 43.92 -28.17
N ALA A 42 35.59 45.14 -27.68
CA ALA A 42 34.61 45.40 -26.63
C ALA A 42 33.19 45.00 -27.06
N GLN A 43 32.78 45.34 -28.30
CA GLN A 43 31.47 44.95 -28.85
C GLN A 43 31.31 43.42 -28.93
N ILE A 44 32.34 42.72 -29.41
CA ILE A 44 32.34 41.24 -29.45
C ILE A 44 32.22 40.66 -28.03
N ILE A 45 33.00 41.18 -27.08
CA ILE A 45 32.96 40.71 -25.69
C ILE A 45 31.56 40.92 -25.10
N THR A 46 30.93 42.07 -25.31
CA THR A 46 29.56 42.34 -24.86
C THR A 46 28.56 41.35 -25.49
N ALA A 47 28.64 41.12 -26.81
CA ALA A 47 27.75 40.18 -27.48
C ALA A 47 27.91 38.74 -26.95
N LEU A 48 29.15 38.31 -26.68
CA LEU A 48 29.43 37.00 -26.07
C LEU A 48 28.91 36.89 -24.64
N LEU A 49 28.99 37.97 -23.85
CA LEU A 49 28.43 38.01 -22.49
C LEU A 49 26.90 37.88 -22.53
N ASP A 50 26.22 38.60 -23.43
CA ASP A 50 24.76 38.51 -23.61
C ASP A 50 24.35 37.08 -24.02
N GLU A 51 25.11 36.44 -24.91
CA GLU A 51 24.85 35.06 -25.34
C GLU A 51 25.05 34.06 -24.20
N LEU A 52 26.10 34.23 -23.40
CA LEU A 52 26.36 33.41 -22.19
C LEU A 52 25.24 33.54 -21.17
N GLU A 53 24.73 34.76 -20.93
CA GLU A 53 23.60 35.00 -20.04
C GLU A 53 22.33 34.30 -20.54
N HIS A 54 22.07 34.40 -21.85
CA HIS A 54 20.95 33.69 -22.47
C HIS A 54 21.07 32.15 -22.32
N TYR A 55 22.25 31.58 -22.53
CA TYR A 55 22.46 30.14 -22.35
C TYR A 55 22.25 29.71 -20.90
N LYS A 56 22.75 30.49 -19.94
CA LYS A 56 22.56 30.22 -18.52
C LYS A 56 21.08 30.24 -18.12
N SER A 57 20.34 31.26 -18.58
CA SER A 57 18.88 31.32 -18.35
C SER A 57 18.15 30.13 -18.96
N ARG A 58 18.56 29.68 -20.15
CA ARG A 58 18.00 28.48 -20.79
C ARG A 58 18.28 27.21 -20.00
N GLU A 59 19.49 27.05 -19.48
CA GLU A 59 19.88 25.91 -18.64
C GLU A 59 19.05 25.83 -17.35
N GLU A 60 18.83 26.96 -16.67
CA GLU A 60 17.97 27.05 -15.49
C GLU A 60 16.53 26.62 -15.81
N ARG A 61 15.98 27.09 -16.95
CA ARG A 61 14.66 26.69 -17.42
C ARG A 61 14.55 25.20 -17.72
N VAL A 62 15.57 24.63 -18.37
CA VAL A 62 15.61 23.19 -18.68
C VAL A 62 15.66 22.38 -17.38
N THR A 63 16.49 22.79 -16.42
CA THR A 63 16.60 22.14 -15.12
C THR A 63 15.25 22.11 -14.40
N LYS A 64 14.56 23.26 -14.36
CA LYS A 64 13.23 23.35 -13.77
C LYS A 64 12.22 22.44 -14.48
N LEU A 65 12.20 22.44 -15.81
CA LEU A 65 11.31 21.59 -16.59
C LEU A 65 11.56 20.10 -16.33
N VAL A 66 12.83 19.69 -16.22
CA VAL A 66 13.22 18.31 -15.91
C VAL A 66 12.72 17.92 -14.51
N MET A 67 12.89 18.80 -13.51
CA MET A 67 12.38 18.56 -12.16
C MET A 67 10.84 18.42 -12.15
N ASP A 68 10.13 19.36 -12.77
CA ASP A 68 8.66 19.34 -12.83
C ASP A 68 8.17 18.06 -13.54
N ASN A 69 8.79 17.69 -14.66
CA ASN A 69 8.46 16.45 -15.36
C ASN A 69 8.75 15.21 -14.50
N SER A 70 9.87 15.17 -13.78
CA SER A 70 10.20 14.05 -12.88
C SER A 70 9.11 13.88 -11.81
N THR A 71 8.68 14.96 -11.16
CA THR A 71 7.62 14.89 -10.14
C THR A 71 6.28 14.41 -10.72
N SER A 72 5.98 14.80 -11.96
CA SER A 72 4.78 14.35 -12.68
C SER A 72 4.83 12.85 -12.98
N TRP A 73 5.98 12.35 -13.45
CA TRP A 73 6.19 10.93 -13.70
C TRP A 73 6.07 10.09 -12.43
N ASP A 74 6.65 10.53 -11.31
CA ASP A 74 6.51 9.84 -10.02
C ASP A 74 5.04 9.72 -9.59
N ALA A 75 4.26 10.76 -9.79
CA ALA A 75 2.84 10.76 -9.48
C ALA A 75 2.05 9.80 -10.39
N LEU A 76 2.40 9.72 -11.68
CA LEU A 76 1.80 8.78 -12.62
C LEU A 76 2.14 7.33 -12.28
N TYR A 77 3.40 7.06 -11.90
CA TYR A 77 3.84 5.71 -11.55
C TYR A 77 3.09 5.16 -10.33
N LYS A 78 2.91 5.99 -9.29
CA LYS A 78 2.10 5.62 -8.11
C LYS A 78 0.65 5.32 -8.45
N LYS A 79 0.06 6.07 -9.38
CA LYS A 79 -1.32 5.82 -9.85
C LYS A 79 -1.40 4.52 -10.64
N LEU A 80 -0.40 4.23 -11.46
CA LEU A 80 -0.32 2.99 -12.22
C LEU A 80 -0.25 1.78 -11.29
N GLU A 81 0.67 1.79 -10.33
CA GLU A 81 0.83 0.72 -9.34
C GLU A 81 -0.46 0.47 -8.54
N ALA A 82 -1.13 1.55 -8.11
CA ALA A 82 -2.41 1.45 -7.41
C ALA A 82 -3.52 0.87 -8.31
N ALA A 83 -3.53 1.21 -9.60
CA ALA A 83 -4.49 0.67 -10.56
C ALA A 83 -4.24 -0.82 -10.84
N GLU A 84 -2.99 -1.23 -11.02
CA GLU A 84 -2.60 -2.63 -11.21
C GLU A 84 -3.03 -3.48 -10.01
N LYS A 85 -2.79 -2.99 -8.78
CA LYS A 85 -3.25 -3.67 -7.56
C LYS A 85 -4.77 -3.85 -7.54
N ARG A 86 -5.53 -2.80 -7.88
CA ARG A 86 -7.00 -2.87 -7.95
C ARG A 86 -7.49 -3.87 -9.01
N ILE A 87 -6.83 -3.95 -10.16
CA ILE A 87 -7.18 -4.91 -11.23
C ILE A 87 -6.91 -6.35 -10.76
N ALA A 88 -5.80 -6.58 -10.06
CA ALA A 88 -5.48 -7.88 -9.49
C ALA A 88 -6.53 -8.32 -8.45
N GLU A 89 -6.91 -7.42 -7.54
CA GLU A 89 -7.98 -7.65 -6.55
C GLU A 89 -9.32 -7.96 -7.23
N GLN A 90 -9.71 -7.17 -8.24
CA GLN A 90 -10.94 -7.40 -9.00
C GLN A 90 -10.93 -8.74 -9.75
N SER A 91 -9.80 -9.11 -10.37
CA SER A 91 -9.65 -10.39 -11.05
C SER A 91 -9.82 -11.57 -10.09
N ALA A 92 -9.29 -11.47 -8.87
CA ALA A 92 -9.48 -12.49 -7.84
C ALA A 92 -10.95 -12.62 -7.42
N ILE A 93 -11.65 -11.49 -7.26
CA ILE A 93 -13.09 -11.48 -6.93
C ILE A 93 -13.90 -12.11 -8.06
N VAL A 94 -13.64 -11.75 -9.32
CA VAL A 94 -14.33 -12.33 -10.48
C VAL A 94 -14.10 -13.83 -10.54
N ALA A 95 -12.85 -14.30 -10.38
CA ALA A 95 -12.55 -15.73 -10.37
C ALA A 95 -13.27 -16.48 -9.23
N ALA A 96 -13.38 -15.87 -8.05
CA ALA A 96 -14.14 -16.44 -6.93
C ALA A 96 -15.65 -16.47 -7.24
N ALA A 97 -16.19 -15.39 -7.80
CA ALA A 97 -17.60 -15.30 -8.21
C ALA A 97 -17.94 -16.33 -9.30
N GLU A 98 -17.09 -16.53 -10.30
CA GLU A 98 -17.26 -17.56 -11.33
C GLU A 98 -17.32 -18.97 -10.71
N LYS A 99 -16.41 -19.28 -9.77
CA LYS A 99 -16.44 -20.55 -9.04
C LYS A 99 -17.75 -20.72 -8.27
N LEU A 100 -18.20 -19.68 -7.57
CA LEU A 100 -19.46 -19.69 -6.82
C LEU A 100 -20.67 -19.93 -7.72
N VAL A 101 -20.76 -19.19 -8.83
CA VAL A 101 -21.85 -19.36 -9.82
C VAL A 101 -21.83 -20.76 -10.42
N ARG A 102 -20.65 -21.28 -10.77
CA ARG A 102 -20.50 -22.63 -11.32
C ARG A 102 -20.95 -23.70 -10.32
N CYS A 103 -20.59 -23.56 -9.05
CA CYS A 103 -20.99 -24.50 -7.99
C CYS A 103 -22.49 -24.40 -7.68
N LYS A 104 -23.06 -23.19 -7.56
CA LYS A 104 -24.49 -23.00 -7.33
C LYS A 104 -25.35 -23.48 -8.51
N GLY A 105 -24.92 -23.19 -9.74
CA GLY A 105 -25.59 -23.63 -10.96
C GLY A 105 -25.62 -25.15 -11.09
N ARG A 106 -24.49 -25.83 -10.89
CA ARG A 106 -24.43 -27.30 -10.86
C ARG A 106 -25.28 -27.89 -9.74
N TYR A 107 -25.14 -27.40 -8.51
CA TYR A 107 -25.89 -27.94 -7.37
C TYR A 107 -27.41 -27.83 -7.53
N HIS A 108 -27.95 -26.67 -7.95
CA HIS A 108 -29.40 -26.52 -8.10
C HIS A 108 -29.96 -27.27 -9.31
N SER A 109 -29.25 -27.26 -10.45
CA SER A 109 -29.69 -28.01 -11.62
C SER A 109 -29.67 -29.50 -11.36
N GLU A 110 -28.58 -30.03 -10.78
CA GLU A 110 -28.47 -31.46 -10.43
C GLU A 110 -29.50 -31.87 -9.38
N LEU A 111 -29.75 -31.06 -8.34
CA LEU A 111 -30.78 -31.34 -7.33
C LEU A 111 -32.18 -31.37 -7.96
N ASN A 112 -32.48 -30.41 -8.84
CA ASN A 112 -33.75 -30.36 -9.56
C ASN A 112 -33.94 -31.56 -10.49
N TYR A 113 -32.91 -31.96 -11.24
CA TYR A 113 -32.97 -33.14 -12.11
C TYR A 113 -33.14 -34.44 -11.32
N ARG A 114 -32.46 -34.58 -10.17
CA ARG A 114 -32.65 -35.74 -9.28
C ARG A 114 -34.05 -35.77 -8.66
N ALA A 115 -34.58 -34.62 -8.25
CA ALA A 115 -35.94 -34.52 -7.72
C ALA A 115 -37.00 -34.91 -8.77
N LEU A 116 -36.85 -34.41 -10.00
CA LEU A 116 -37.71 -34.77 -11.14
C LEU A 116 -37.60 -36.26 -11.46
N ALA A 117 -36.39 -36.80 -11.57
CA ALA A 117 -36.18 -38.21 -11.87
C ALA A 117 -36.82 -39.13 -10.81
N LYS A 118 -36.69 -38.77 -9.53
CA LYS A 118 -37.35 -39.48 -8.42
C LYS A 118 -38.88 -39.37 -8.48
N LEU A 119 -39.41 -38.18 -8.80
CA LEU A 119 -40.86 -37.95 -8.95
C LEU A 119 -41.46 -38.80 -10.08
N PHE A 120 -40.74 -38.93 -11.19
CA PHE A 120 -41.18 -39.68 -12.37
C PHE A 120 -40.70 -41.15 -12.39
N GLY A 121 -39.99 -41.61 -11.36
CA GLY A 121 -39.49 -42.99 -11.24
C GLY A 121 -38.44 -43.38 -12.29
N VAL A 122 -37.76 -42.40 -12.89
CA VAL A 122 -36.73 -42.59 -13.92
C VAL A 122 -35.33 -42.57 -13.30
N ILE A 123 -34.44 -43.40 -13.84
CA ILE A 123 -33.03 -43.44 -13.42
C ILE A 123 -32.31 -42.21 -14.02
N THR A 124 -31.37 -41.59 -13.30
CA THR A 124 -30.49 -40.53 -13.84
C THR A 124 -29.16 -41.13 -14.28
N PRO A 125 -29.02 -41.62 -15.52
CA PRO A 125 -27.81 -42.33 -15.97
C PRO A 125 -26.60 -41.41 -16.15
N ASP A 126 -26.80 -40.13 -16.48
CA ASP A 126 -25.72 -39.20 -16.85
C ASP A 126 -25.16 -38.36 -15.69
N LEU A 127 -25.79 -38.41 -14.51
CA LEU A 127 -25.24 -37.69 -13.35
C LEU A 127 -24.29 -38.63 -12.60
N PRO A 128 -23.02 -38.25 -12.38
CA PRO A 128 -22.16 -38.99 -11.46
C PRO A 128 -22.86 -39.12 -10.09
N PRO A 129 -22.58 -40.17 -9.29
CA PRO A 129 -23.06 -40.24 -7.92
C PRO A 129 -22.77 -38.91 -7.23
N LEU A 130 -23.66 -38.43 -6.36
CA LEU A 130 -23.32 -37.28 -5.51
C LEU A 130 -22.13 -37.71 -4.66
N GLU A 131 -20.92 -37.46 -5.13
CA GLU A 131 -19.78 -37.27 -4.26
C GLU A 131 -20.14 -36.01 -3.49
N HIS A 132 -20.70 -36.24 -2.32
CA HIS A 132 -20.88 -35.19 -1.38
C HIS A 132 -19.46 -34.80 -0.94
N GLU A 133 -18.79 -33.93 -1.70
CA GLU A 133 -17.56 -33.27 -1.23
C GLU A 133 -17.87 -32.43 0.04
N ASN A 134 -19.15 -32.16 0.27
CA ASN A 134 -19.70 -31.63 1.52
C ASN A 134 -19.90 -32.68 2.64
N VAL A 135 -19.79 -34.00 2.40
CA VAL A 135 -19.81 -35.00 3.48
C VAL A 135 -18.53 -34.93 4.31
N HIS A 136 -17.40 -34.47 3.75
CA HIS A 136 -16.22 -34.19 4.58
C HIS A 136 -16.44 -33.03 5.56
N TYR A 137 -17.33 -32.08 5.27
CA TYR A 137 -17.75 -31.06 6.22
C TYR A 137 -18.95 -31.48 7.07
N ALA A 138 -19.84 -32.34 6.56
CA ALA A 138 -20.92 -32.90 7.36
C ALA A 138 -20.37 -33.80 8.46
N ASP A 139 -19.41 -34.68 8.15
CA ASP A 139 -18.76 -35.55 9.12
C ASP A 139 -17.98 -34.72 10.16
N ALA A 140 -17.26 -33.67 9.72
CA ALA A 140 -16.55 -32.77 10.63
C ALA A 140 -17.51 -31.97 11.54
N ALA A 141 -18.59 -31.42 10.97
CA ALA A 141 -19.60 -30.70 11.73
C ALA A 141 -20.39 -31.63 12.66
N GLU A 142 -20.66 -32.87 12.27
CA GLU A 142 -21.29 -33.88 13.10
C GLU A 142 -20.38 -34.30 14.26
N VAL A 143 -19.08 -34.44 14.04
CA VAL A 143 -18.08 -34.65 15.10
C VAL A 143 -18.01 -33.46 16.06
N GLU A 144 -18.06 -32.22 15.57
CA GLU A 144 -18.11 -31.04 16.42
C GLU A 144 -19.42 -30.94 17.21
N ILE A 145 -20.57 -31.20 16.57
CA ILE A 145 -21.88 -31.19 17.23
C ILE A 145 -21.95 -32.26 18.32
N THR A 146 -21.40 -33.46 18.07
CA THR A 146 -21.36 -34.53 19.06
C THR A 146 -20.43 -34.19 20.22
N ALA A 147 -19.24 -33.64 19.96
CA ALA A 147 -18.33 -33.17 20.99
C ALA A 147 -18.95 -32.04 21.86
N LEU A 148 -19.64 -31.09 21.23
CA LEU A 148 -20.33 -30.00 21.94
C LEU A 148 -21.50 -30.53 22.78
N ARG A 149 -22.30 -31.46 22.25
CA ARG A 149 -23.38 -32.12 23.01
C ARG A 149 -22.83 -32.88 24.21
N GLN A 150 -21.70 -33.59 24.05
CA GLN A 150 -21.03 -34.26 25.15
C GLN A 150 -20.55 -33.27 26.21
N ARG A 151 -19.96 -32.15 25.81
CA ARG A 151 -19.52 -31.11 26.74
C ARG A 151 -20.67 -30.45 27.49
N ILE A 152 -21.80 -30.20 26.82
CA ILE A 152 -23.01 -29.69 27.46
C ILE A 152 -23.52 -30.69 28.49
N ALA A 153 -23.60 -31.98 28.15
CA ALA A 153 -24.02 -33.02 29.08
C ALA A 153 -23.10 -33.12 30.31
N GLU A 154 -21.78 -33.03 30.12
CA GLU A 154 -20.81 -32.97 31.24
C GLU A 154 -21.04 -31.75 32.15
N LEU A 155 -21.28 -30.57 31.56
CA LEU A 155 -21.53 -29.34 32.30
C LEU A 155 -22.88 -29.39 33.04
N GLU A 156 -23.92 -29.93 32.41
CA GLU A 156 -25.24 -30.13 33.01
C GLU A 156 -25.22 -31.21 34.10
N ALA A 157 -24.30 -32.17 34.05
CA ALA A 157 -24.11 -33.18 35.09
C ALA A 157 -23.33 -32.65 36.31
N ARG A 158 -22.55 -31.57 36.15
CA ARG A 158 -21.71 -31.03 37.23
C ARG A 158 -22.55 -30.45 38.35
N GLU A 159 -22.20 -30.81 39.58
CA GLU A 159 -22.84 -30.29 40.79
C GLU A 159 -21.91 -29.31 41.52
N VAL A 160 -22.50 -28.26 42.10
CA VAL A 160 -21.78 -27.32 42.95
C VAL A 160 -21.81 -27.81 44.40
N THR A 161 -20.65 -27.83 45.05
CA THR A 161 -20.53 -28.08 46.49
C THR A 161 -20.62 -26.74 47.23
N LEU A 162 -21.56 -26.64 48.17
CA LEU A 162 -21.67 -25.45 49.01
C LEU A 162 -20.69 -25.52 50.19
N PRO A 163 -20.06 -24.40 50.58
CA PRO A 163 -19.29 -24.33 51.80
C PRO A 163 -20.19 -24.58 53.03
N PRO A 164 -19.61 -25.01 54.17
CA PRO A 164 -20.35 -25.14 55.42
C PRO A 164 -20.97 -23.80 55.83
N THR A 165 -22.14 -23.86 56.46
CA THR A 165 -22.80 -22.67 57.01
C THR A 165 -21.91 -22.01 58.04
N PHE A 166 -21.54 -20.75 57.83
CA PHE A 166 -20.83 -19.93 58.79
C PHE A 166 -21.82 -19.05 59.58
N TRP A 167 -21.54 -18.87 60.85
CA TRP A 167 -22.36 -18.14 61.81
C TRP A 167 -21.59 -16.91 62.28
N TYR A 168 -22.25 -15.76 62.37
CA TYR A 168 -21.66 -14.57 63.00
C TYR A 168 -22.23 -14.44 64.41
N GLU A 169 -21.34 -14.29 65.39
CA GLU A 169 -21.68 -13.78 66.70
C GLU A 169 -21.89 -12.26 66.59
N HIS A 170 -23.05 -11.80 67.04
CA HIS A 170 -23.33 -10.37 67.21
C HIS A 170 -23.39 -10.10 68.70
N ASP A 171 -22.57 -9.17 69.20
CA ASP A 171 -22.49 -8.79 70.62
C ASP A 171 -23.84 -8.41 71.25
N ASP A 172 -24.82 -8.04 70.41
CA ASP A 172 -26.12 -7.50 70.81
C ASP A 172 -27.26 -8.53 70.74
N LEU A 173 -26.98 -9.78 70.31
CA LEU A 173 -27.98 -10.81 70.06
C LEU A 173 -27.67 -12.09 70.84
N SER A 174 -28.65 -12.56 71.63
CA SER A 174 -28.51 -13.75 72.50
C SER A 174 -28.39 -15.11 71.77
N ARG A 175 -28.36 -15.13 70.43
CA ARG A 175 -28.27 -16.37 69.61
C ARG A 175 -27.53 -16.10 68.30
N ASP A 176 -26.74 -17.09 67.87
CA ASP A 176 -26.07 -17.12 66.57
C ASP A 176 -27.09 -17.06 65.42
N ILE A 177 -26.88 -16.15 64.47
CA ILE A 177 -27.70 -16.01 63.27
C ILE A 177 -26.89 -16.49 62.05
N PRO A 178 -27.45 -17.37 61.18
CA PRO A 178 -26.75 -17.79 59.99
C PRO A 178 -26.72 -16.65 58.98
N VAL A 179 -25.57 -16.41 58.34
CA VAL A 179 -25.40 -15.32 57.34
C VAL A 179 -26.37 -15.49 56.17
N LEU A 180 -26.55 -16.73 55.73
CA LEU A 180 -27.50 -17.11 54.69
C LEU A 180 -28.17 -18.41 55.07
N ASP A 181 -29.50 -18.47 54.93
CA ASP A 181 -30.24 -19.70 55.16
C ASP A 181 -29.88 -20.73 54.07
N LYS A 182 -29.25 -21.84 54.50
CA LYS A 182 -28.82 -22.97 53.65
C LYS A 182 -29.95 -23.46 52.73
N ARG A 183 -31.21 -23.44 53.18
CA ARG A 183 -32.37 -23.86 52.38
C ARG A 183 -32.71 -22.85 51.29
N LEU A 184 -32.67 -21.56 51.60
CA LEU A 184 -32.95 -20.50 50.62
C LEU A 184 -31.86 -20.42 49.56
N VAL A 185 -30.59 -20.57 49.94
CA VAL A 185 -29.46 -20.62 48.99
C VAL A 185 -29.59 -21.81 48.04
N LYS A 186 -29.84 -23.01 48.56
CA LYS A 186 -30.08 -24.20 47.72
C LYS A 186 -31.28 -24.01 46.78
N LYS A 187 -32.35 -23.37 47.24
CA LYS A 187 -33.54 -23.08 46.42
C LYS A 187 -33.24 -22.08 45.30
N ALA A 188 -32.50 -21.00 45.58
CA ALA A 188 -32.12 -20.00 44.59
C ALA A 188 -31.21 -20.57 43.50
N ILE A 189 -30.22 -21.40 43.88
CA ILE A 189 -29.30 -22.03 42.92
C ILE A 189 -30.02 -23.03 42.01
N ARG A 190 -30.93 -23.83 42.56
CA ARG A 190 -31.78 -24.74 41.77
C ARG A 190 -32.74 -23.99 40.84
N ALA A 191 -33.28 -22.86 41.28
CA ALA A 191 -34.12 -22.01 40.43
C ALA A 191 -33.35 -21.42 39.24
N ALA A 192 -32.03 -21.26 39.36
CA ALA A 192 -31.14 -20.87 38.27
C ALA A 192 -30.70 -22.06 37.37
N GLY A 193 -31.24 -23.26 37.60
CA GLY A 193 -30.94 -24.46 36.79
C GLY A 193 -29.62 -25.15 37.14
N ILE A 194 -28.98 -24.81 38.26
CA ILE A 194 -27.69 -25.38 38.67
C ILE A 194 -27.90 -26.52 39.67
N LYS A 195 -27.27 -27.67 39.44
CA LYS A 195 -27.30 -28.81 40.39
C LYS A 195 -26.40 -28.53 41.59
N VAL A 196 -26.86 -28.93 42.78
CA VAL A 196 -26.16 -28.73 44.05
C VAL A 196 -26.00 -30.06 44.76
N LYS A 197 -24.76 -30.40 45.14
CA LYS A 197 -24.44 -31.64 45.83
C LYS A 197 -25.14 -31.70 47.18
N GLU A 198 -25.88 -32.77 47.43
CA GLU A 198 -26.51 -32.98 48.73
C GLU A 198 -25.44 -33.31 49.77
N SER A 199 -25.48 -32.55 50.87
CA SER A 199 -24.54 -32.53 51.99
C SER A 199 -25.28 -32.27 53.27
#